data_AF-A0A8S3I2D8-F1
#
_entry.id   AF-A0A8S3I2D8-F1
#
_cell.length_a   1.000
_cell.length_b   1.000
_cell.length_c   1.000
_cell.angle_alpha   90.00
_cell.angle_beta   90.00
_cell.angle_gamma   90.00
#
_symmetry.space_group_name_H-M   'P 1'
#
loop_
_entity.id
_entity.type
_entity.pdbx_description
1 polymer ?
#
loop_
_entity_poly.entity_id
_entity_poly.type
_entity_poly.pdbx_seq_one_letter_code
_entity_poly.pdbx_strand_id
1 'polypeptide(L)'
;IQLEKSIGDAVPKSRCYYEARIKLRDAKEILIKAKHRFERAQELHVAAKELAIVSADFIDEAERSHQNAAAWNETYHQALAKAQDAETEKYQADFDQQAAQRIFSETEKLVEKLQKDLQRSINKSKPYYEMRVEHHQELDVSQAETILQFQGLFVWSIVNVVECC
;
A
#
# COMPACT_ATOMS: atom_id res chain seq x y z
N ILE A 1 -18.12 -29.93 -2.26
CA ILE A 1 -17.22 -30.84 -1.47
C ILE A 1 -16.91 -32.18 -2.22
N GLN A 2 -17.37 -32.40 -3.46
CA GLN A 2 -17.06 -33.66 -4.20
C GLN A 2 -15.62 -33.74 -4.75
N LEU A 3 -14.94 -32.61 -5.01
CA LEU A 3 -13.55 -32.58 -5.53
C LEU A 3 -12.47 -32.88 -4.47
N GLU A 4 -12.69 -32.56 -3.19
CA GLU A 4 -11.73 -32.91 -2.13
C GLU A 4 -11.57 -34.43 -1.99
N LYS A 5 -12.67 -35.17 -2.19
CA LYS A 5 -12.67 -36.64 -2.12
C LYS A 5 -11.94 -37.30 -3.31
N SER A 6 -11.82 -36.64 -4.46
CA SER A 6 -11.11 -37.18 -5.64
C SER A 6 -9.63 -36.78 -5.71
N ILE A 7 -9.23 -35.69 -5.03
CA ILE A 7 -7.88 -35.13 -5.12
C ILE A 7 -6.91 -35.73 -4.07
N GLY A 8 -7.44 -36.33 -2.99
CA GLY A 8 -6.65 -36.99 -1.94
C GLY A 8 -5.73 -36.02 -1.18
N ASP A 9 -4.55 -36.48 -0.73
CA ASP A 9 -3.59 -35.68 0.06
C ASP A 9 -2.96 -34.48 -0.65
N ALA A 10 -3.23 -34.26 -1.93
CA ALA A 10 -2.60 -33.18 -2.68
C ALA A 10 -3.06 -31.78 -2.25
N VAL A 11 -4.31 -31.62 -1.78
CA VAL A 11 -4.86 -30.35 -1.27
C VAL A 11 -4.19 -29.88 0.02
N PRO A 12 -4.08 -30.70 1.10
CA PRO A 12 -3.40 -30.27 2.32
C PRO A 12 -1.90 -30.05 2.10
N LYS A 13 -1.25 -30.83 1.22
CA LYS A 13 0.18 -30.66 0.90
C LYS A 13 0.50 -29.38 0.14
N SER A 14 -0.37 -28.93 -0.76
CA SER A 14 -0.15 -27.69 -1.54
C SER A 14 -0.62 -26.42 -0.83
N ARG A 15 -1.32 -26.53 0.30
CA ARG A 15 -1.86 -25.39 1.05
C ARG A 15 -0.78 -24.36 1.42
N CYS A 16 0.35 -24.83 1.93
CA CYS A 16 1.46 -23.95 2.33
C CYS A 16 2.00 -23.10 1.17
N TYR A 17 1.97 -23.61 -0.07
CA TYR A 17 2.35 -22.84 -1.25
C TYR A 17 1.35 -21.70 -1.53
N TYR A 18 0.05 -21.98 -1.51
CA TYR A 18 -0.96 -20.95 -1.75
C TYR A 18 -1.00 -19.89 -0.63
N GLU A 19 -0.82 -20.29 0.63
CA GLU A 19 -0.66 -19.37 1.76
C GLU A 19 0.60 -18.50 1.62
N ALA A 20 1.73 -19.08 1.20
CA ALA A 20 2.95 -18.32 0.93
C ALA A 20 2.76 -17.31 -0.21
N ARG A 21 1.97 -17.64 -1.24
CA ARG A 21 1.63 -16.70 -2.33
C ARG A 21 0.77 -15.52 -1.86
N ILE A 22 -0.15 -15.75 -0.94
CA ILE A 22 -0.94 -14.67 -0.31
C ILE A 22 0.03 -13.74 0.44
N LYS A 23 0.90 -14.30 1.28
CA LYS A 23 1.92 -13.51 2.01
C LYS A 23 2.85 -12.75 1.06
N LEU A 24 3.23 -13.34 -0.08
CA LEU A 24 4.07 -12.67 -1.08
C LEU A 24 3.36 -11.45 -1.69
N ARG A 25 2.07 -11.57 -2.00
CA ARG A 25 1.26 -10.44 -2.48
C ARG A 25 1.19 -9.34 -1.42
N ASP A 26 0.92 -9.69 -0.18
CA ASP A 26 0.80 -8.72 0.91
C ASP A 26 2.15 -8.04 1.19
N ALA A 27 3.26 -8.79 1.18
CA ALA A 27 4.62 -8.26 1.29
C ALA A 27 4.98 -7.32 0.11
N LYS A 28 4.54 -7.65 -1.11
CA LYS A 28 4.72 -6.78 -2.28
C LYS A 28 3.97 -5.46 -2.13
N GLU A 29 2.74 -5.50 -1.63
CA GLU A 29 1.94 -4.29 -1.40
C GLU A 29 2.60 -3.37 -0.35
N ILE A 30 3.09 -3.96 0.75
CA ILE A 30 3.84 -3.21 1.78
C ILE A 30 5.10 -2.58 1.16
N LEU A 31 5.86 -3.32 0.35
CA LEU A 31 7.05 -2.82 -0.33
C LEU A 31 6.72 -1.65 -1.26
N ILE A 32 5.66 -1.75 -2.06
CA ILE A 32 5.24 -0.68 -2.98
C ILE A 32 4.86 0.57 -2.17
N LYS A 33 4.09 0.42 -1.08
CA LYS A 33 3.73 1.55 -0.20
C LYS A 33 4.97 2.21 0.41
N ALA A 34 5.94 1.43 0.88
CA ALA A 34 7.19 1.95 1.43
C ALA A 34 8.01 2.70 0.37
N LYS A 35 8.12 2.16 -0.85
CA LYS A 35 8.79 2.83 -1.98
C LYS A 35 8.14 4.18 -2.32
N HIS A 36 6.82 4.22 -2.43
CA HIS A 36 6.11 5.48 -2.70
C HIS A 36 6.25 6.50 -1.58
N ARG A 37 6.34 6.05 -0.31
CA ARG A 37 6.63 6.95 0.82
C ARG A 37 8.02 7.58 0.68
N PHE A 38 9.03 6.78 0.35
CA PHE A 38 10.39 7.26 0.11
C PHE A 38 10.46 8.23 -1.08
N GLU A 39 9.87 7.87 -2.22
CA GLU A 39 9.82 8.71 -3.43
C GLU A 39 9.18 10.07 -3.12
N ARG A 40 8.03 10.08 -2.42
CA ARG A 40 7.37 11.33 -2.02
C ARG A 40 8.22 12.18 -1.08
N ALA A 41 8.89 11.57 -0.11
CA ALA A 41 9.77 12.29 0.82
C ALA A 41 10.97 12.90 0.08
N GLN A 42 11.53 12.17 -0.89
CA GLN A 42 12.60 12.64 -1.76
C GLN A 42 12.16 13.82 -2.63
N GLU A 43 11.01 13.72 -3.30
CA GLU A 43 10.44 14.80 -4.11
C GLU A 43 10.20 16.07 -3.29
N LEU A 44 9.60 15.92 -2.11
CA LEU A 44 9.36 17.04 -1.19
C LEU A 44 10.67 17.70 -0.74
N HIS A 45 11.70 16.90 -0.43
CA HIS A 45 13.00 17.42 -0.04
C HIS A 45 13.66 18.23 -1.16
N VAL A 46 13.60 17.74 -2.40
CA VAL A 46 14.11 18.47 -3.58
C VAL A 46 13.35 19.78 -3.76
N ALA A 47 12.02 19.75 -3.77
CA ALA A 47 11.21 20.94 -3.93
C ALA A 47 11.44 21.98 -2.82
N ALA A 48 11.58 21.53 -1.56
CA ALA A 48 11.87 22.42 -0.43
C ALA A 48 13.26 23.07 -0.55
N LYS A 49 14.27 22.32 -1.02
CA LYS A 49 15.61 22.87 -1.29
C LYS A 49 15.60 23.89 -2.42
N GLU A 50 14.90 23.61 -3.51
CA GLU A 50 14.76 24.55 -4.63
C GLU A 50 14.08 25.85 -4.17
N LEU A 51 13.01 25.74 -3.37
CA LEU A 51 12.34 26.91 -2.78
C LEU A 51 13.27 27.71 -1.87
N ALA A 52 14.12 27.05 -1.08
CA ALA A 52 15.10 27.73 -0.25
C ALA A 52 16.13 28.49 -1.09
N ILE A 53 16.63 27.90 -2.18
CA ILE A 53 17.56 28.58 -3.10
C ILE A 53 16.90 29.81 -3.72
N VAL A 54 15.70 29.64 -4.30
CA VAL A 54 14.95 30.74 -4.92
C VAL A 54 14.65 31.86 -3.91
N SER A 55 14.27 31.50 -2.68
CA SER A 55 13.99 32.49 -1.63
C SER A 55 15.26 33.26 -1.23
N ALA A 56 16.42 32.61 -1.20
CA ALA A 56 17.71 33.26 -0.93
C ALA A 56 18.04 34.30 -2.03
N ASP A 57 17.87 33.93 -3.30
CA ASP A 57 18.09 34.85 -4.43
C ASP A 57 17.17 36.09 -4.34
N PHE A 58 15.92 35.91 -3.91
CA PHE A 58 14.99 37.02 -3.70
C PHE A 58 15.34 37.89 -2.49
N ILE A 59 15.96 37.36 -1.44
CA ILE A 59 16.46 38.15 -0.30
C ILE A 59 17.55 39.10 -0.80
N ASP A 60 18.54 38.57 -1.51
CA ASP A 60 19.66 39.36 -2.05
C ASP A 60 19.16 40.50 -2.96
N GLU A 61 18.14 40.25 -3.79
CA GLU A 61 17.53 41.26 -4.65
C GLU A 61 16.68 42.28 -3.86
N ALA A 62 15.92 41.83 -2.86
CA ALA A 62 15.09 42.69 -2.03
C ALA A 62 15.94 43.64 -1.17
N GLU A 63 17.10 43.21 -0.69
CA GLU A 63 18.04 44.04 0.06
C GLU A 63 18.62 45.17 -0.80
N ARG A 64 18.93 44.89 -2.09
CA ARG A 64 19.41 45.90 -3.04
C ARG A 64 18.34 46.91 -3.45
N SER A 65 17.08 46.49 -3.48
CA SER A 65 15.94 47.29 -3.95
C SER A 65 15.12 47.94 -2.84
N HIS A 66 15.51 47.79 -1.56
CA HIS A 66 14.74 48.20 -0.37
C HIS A 66 13.30 47.65 -0.35
N GLN A 67 13.11 46.44 -0.88
CA GLN A 67 11.83 45.73 -0.89
C GLN A 67 11.76 44.72 0.27
N ASN A 68 10.61 44.07 0.45
CA ASN A 68 10.20 43.29 1.62
C ASN A 68 11.06 42.03 1.91
N ALA A 69 12.35 42.21 2.22
CA ALA A 69 13.33 41.16 2.50
C ALA A 69 12.94 40.29 3.71
N ALA A 70 12.16 40.83 4.66
CA ALA A 70 11.66 40.10 5.81
C ALA A 70 10.73 38.94 5.42
N ALA A 71 9.82 39.14 4.46
CA ALA A 71 8.91 38.10 4.00
C ALA A 71 9.64 36.97 3.24
N TRP A 72 10.66 37.33 2.45
CA TRP A 72 11.50 36.36 1.75
C TRP A 72 12.39 35.56 2.72
N ASN A 73 12.93 36.21 3.76
CA ASN A 73 13.64 35.54 4.86
C ASN A 73 12.75 34.54 5.60
N GLU A 74 11.50 34.91 5.90
CA GLU A 74 10.56 33.98 6.53
C GLU A 74 10.31 32.76 5.62
N THR A 75 10.07 32.98 4.33
CA THR A 75 9.86 31.91 3.34
C THR A 75 11.08 30.99 3.24
N TYR A 76 12.29 31.56 3.24
CA TYR A 76 13.55 30.83 3.25
C TYR A 76 13.67 29.90 4.48
N HIS A 77 13.45 30.43 5.68
CA HIS A 77 13.53 29.65 6.90
C HIS A 77 12.47 28.55 6.96
N GLN A 78 11.25 28.82 6.49
CA GLN A 78 10.21 27.80 6.36
C GLN A 78 10.60 26.71 5.37
N ALA A 79 11.22 27.06 4.24
CA ALA A 79 11.69 26.11 3.23
C ALA A 79 12.83 25.23 3.78
N LEU A 80 13.77 25.81 4.53
CA LEU A 80 14.84 25.06 5.21
C LEU A 80 14.28 24.07 6.23
N ALA A 81 13.34 24.50 7.08
CA ALA A 81 12.70 23.62 8.06
C ALA A 81 12.01 22.44 7.36
N LYS A 82 11.24 22.72 6.30
CA LYS A 82 10.61 21.67 5.48
C LYS A 82 11.62 20.74 4.82
N ALA A 83 12.76 21.25 4.35
CA ALA A 83 13.81 20.42 3.77
C ALA A 83 14.44 19.48 4.80
N GLN A 84 14.62 19.93 6.05
CA GLN A 84 15.12 19.12 7.15
C GLN A 84 14.11 18.05 7.60
N ASP A 85 12.83 18.41 7.70
CA ASP A 85 11.76 17.46 8.01
C ASP A 85 11.64 16.39 6.93
N ALA A 86 11.65 16.80 5.66
CA ALA A 86 11.62 15.87 4.52
C ALA A 86 12.85 14.96 4.46
N GLU A 87 14.04 15.46 4.84
CA GLU A 87 15.24 14.64 4.93
C GLU A 87 15.12 13.57 6.02
N THR A 88 14.59 13.94 7.19
CA THR A 88 14.35 13.01 8.30
C THR A 88 13.34 11.93 7.90
N GLU A 89 12.23 12.32 7.28
CA GLU A 89 11.21 11.40 6.76
C GLU A 89 11.79 10.47 5.67
N LYS A 90 12.64 11.00 4.78
CA LYS A 90 13.33 10.21 3.75
C LYS A 90 14.19 9.11 4.37
N TYR A 91 14.96 9.40 5.42
CA TYR A 91 15.77 8.39 6.13
C TYR A 91 14.91 7.28 6.75
N GLN A 92 13.79 7.66 7.40
CA GLN A 92 12.87 6.68 7.98
C GLN A 92 12.21 5.82 6.90
N ALA A 93 11.75 6.44 5.81
CA ALA A 93 11.13 5.75 4.69
C ALA A 93 12.09 4.81 3.98
N ASP A 94 13.37 5.16 3.85
CA ASP A 94 14.40 4.28 3.28
C ASP A 94 14.64 3.05 4.17
N PHE A 95 14.71 3.24 5.48
CA PHE A 95 14.83 2.12 6.42
C PHE A 95 13.65 1.14 6.31
N ASP A 96 12.43 1.68 6.28
CA ASP A 96 11.19 0.88 6.10
C ASP A 96 11.18 0.16 4.75
N GLN A 97 11.59 0.85 3.67
CA GLN A 97 11.70 0.27 2.34
C GLN A 97 12.67 -0.91 2.32
N GLN A 98 13.84 -0.77 2.94
CA GLN A 98 14.84 -1.83 3.03
C GLN A 98 14.36 -3.03 3.87
N ALA A 99 13.63 -2.77 4.96
CA ALA A 99 13.00 -3.82 5.76
C ALA A 99 11.93 -4.57 4.94
N ALA A 100 11.02 -3.85 4.28
CA ALA A 100 9.99 -4.44 3.43
C ALA A 100 10.60 -5.23 2.25
N GLN A 101 11.69 -4.74 1.65
CA GLN A 101 12.38 -5.40 0.55
C GLN A 101 12.99 -6.73 0.98
N ARG A 102 13.52 -6.82 2.21
CA ARG A 102 14.03 -8.07 2.79
C ARG A 102 12.90 -9.09 2.96
N ILE A 103 11.80 -8.70 3.59
CA ILE A 103 10.62 -9.57 3.80
C ILE A 103 10.07 -10.07 2.46
N PHE A 104 9.94 -9.19 1.46
CA PHE A 104 9.49 -9.55 0.12
C PHE A 104 10.43 -10.60 -0.50
N SER A 105 11.75 -10.37 -0.48
CA SER A 105 12.74 -11.29 -1.08
C SER A 105 12.76 -12.65 -0.37
N GLU A 106 12.65 -12.68 0.96
CA GLU A 106 12.58 -13.94 1.72
C GLU A 106 11.31 -14.73 1.39
N THR A 107 10.18 -14.04 1.29
CA THR A 107 8.89 -14.65 0.95
C THR A 107 8.87 -15.14 -0.49
N GLU A 108 9.49 -14.41 -1.42
CA GLU A 108 9.63 -14.80 -2.82
C GLU A 108 10.45 -16.10 -2.94
N LYS A 109 11.61 -16.18 -2.27
CA LYS A 109 12.42 -17.40 -2.20
C LYS A 109 11.67 -18.58 -1.61
N LEU A 110 10.85 -18.35 -0.58
CA LEU A 110 10.01 -19.40 0.01
C LEU A 110 8.97 -19.91 -1.01
N VAL A 111 8.30 -19.01 -1.72
CA VAL A 111 7.32 -19.38 -2.77
C VAL A 111 8.00 -20.18 -3.87
N GLU A 112 9.16 -19.73 -4.37
CA GLU A 112 9.93 -20.45 -5.39
C GLU A 112 10.35 -21.85 -4.92
N LYS A 113 10.80 -21.97 -3.68
CA LYS A 113 11.16 -23.26 -3.08
C LYS A 113 9.93 -24.19 -3.03
N LEU A 114 8.82 -23.71 -2.47
CA LEU A 114 7.58 -24.48 -2.37
C LEU A 114 7.02 -24.86 -3.74
N GLN A 115 7.15 -23.98 -4.74
CA GLN A 115 6.74 -24.26 -6.12
C GLN A 115 7.51 -25.45 -6.69
N LYS A 116 8.83 -25.48 -6.49
CA LYS A 116 9.70 -26.59 -6.93
C LYS A 116 9.39 -27.88 -6.17
N ASP A 117 9.33 -27.81 -4.84
CA ASP A 117 9.18 -28.98 -3.96
C ASP A 117 7.80 -29.64 -4.09
N LEU A 118 6.74 -28.84 -4.34
CA LEU A 118 5.35 -29.29 -4.32
C LEU A 118 4.69 -29.30 -5.70
N GLN A 119 5.46 -29.20 -6.79
CA GLN A 119 4.96 -29.02 -8.16
C GLN A 119 3.83 -30.00 -8.54
N ARG A 120 3.97 -31.29 -8.21
CA ARG A 120 2.95 -32.33 -8.50
C ARG A 120 1.67 -32.11 -7.70
N SER A 121 1.79 -31.81 -6.40
CA SER A 121 0.65 -31.53 -5.52
C SER A 121 -0.06 -30.24 -5.91
N ILE A 122 0.69 -29.20 -6.30
CA ILE A 122 0.15 -27.93 -6.80
C ILE A 122 -0.66 -28.18 -8.08
N ASN A 123 -0.10 -28.87 -9.07
CA ASN A 123 -0.80 -29.14 -10.34
C ASN A 123 -2.10 -29.94 -10.12
N LYS A 124 -2.07 -30.94 -9.24
CA LYS A 124 -3.26 -31.78 -8.95
C LYS A 124 -4.33 -31.03 -8.15
N SER A 125 -3.95 -30.09 -7.29
CA SER A 125 -4.87 -29.32 -6.45
C SER A 125 -5.32 -27.99 -7.07
N LYS A 126 -4.67 -27.53 -8.15
CA LYS A 126 -5.01 -26.30 -8.88
C LYS A 126 -6.51 -26.11 -9.17
N PRO A 127 -7.24 -27.08 -9.78
CA PRO A 127 -8.67 -26.90 -10.06
C PRO A 127 -9.52 -26.75 -8.78
N TYR A 128 -9.09 -27.32 -7.66
CA TYR A 128 -9.77 -27.12 -6.37
C TYR A 128 -9.61 -25.69 -5.85
N TYR A 129 -8.40 -25.12 -5.95
CA TYR A 129 -8.15 -23.75 -5.51
C TYR A 129 -8.78 -22.72 -6.45
N GLU A 130 -8.84 -22.97 -7.77
CA GLU A 130 -9.53 -22.10 -8.74
C GLU A 130 -11.03 -22.03 -8.47
N MET A 131 -11.70 -23.18 -8.36
CA MET A 131 -13.13 -23.23 -8.02
C MET A 131 -13.43 -22.62 -6.64
N ARG A 132 -12.53 -22.79 -5.66
CA ARG A 132 -12.67 -22.15 -4.34
C ARG A 132 -12.59 -20.64 -4.42
N VAL A 133 -11.74 -20.08 -5.28
CA VAL A 133 -11.63 -18.63 -5.47
C VAL A 133 -12.91 -18.10 -6.13
N GLU A 134 -13.43 -18.77 -7.16
CA GLU A 134 -14.70 -18.40 -7.82
C GLU A 134 -15.86 -18.39 -6.82
N HIS A 135 -16.01 -19.45 -6.01
CA HIS A 135 -17.05 -19.49 -4.98
C HIS A 135 -16.85 -18.44 -3.88
N HIS A 136 -15.60 -18.14 -3.48
CA HIS A 136 -15.36 -17.11 -2.48
C HIS A 136 -15.67 -15.72 -3.02
N GLN A 137 -15.34 -15.44 -4.29
CA GLN A 137 -15.69 -14.20 -4.97
C GLN A 137 -17.21 -14.04 -5.11
N GLU A 138 -17.93 -15.09 -5.51
CA GLU A 138 -19.40 -15.08 -5.57
C GLU A 138 -20.02 -14.83 -4.19
N LEU A 139 -19.48 -15.45 -3.14
CA LEU A 139 -19.94 -15.24 -1.77
C LEU A 139 -19.63 -13.82 -1.27
N ASP A 140 -18.43 -13.31 -1.50
CA ASP A 140 -18.03 -11.95 -1.09
C ASP A 140 -18.89 -10.89 -1.80
N VAL A 141 -19.19 -11.08 -3.09
CA VAL A 141 -20.11 -10.23 -3.84
C VAL A 141 -21.52 -10.30 -3.26
N SER A 142 -22.06 -11.50 -3.03
CA SER A 142 -23.42 -11.66 -2.46
C SER A 142 -23.54 -11.07 -1.05
N GLN A 143 -22.49 -11.18 -0.23
CA GLN A 143 -22.44 -10.63 1.12
C GLN A 143 -22.31 -9.11 1.09
N ALA A 144 -21.47 -8.56 0.19
CA ALA A 144 -21.35 -7.12 0.00
C ALA A 144 -22.65 -6.50 -0.50
N GLU A 145 -23.33 -7.13 -1.46
CA GLU A 145 -24.66 -6.70 -1.94
C GLU A 145 -25.70 -6.73 -0.82
N THR A 146 -25.70 -7.78 0.00
CA THR A 146 -26.60 -7.91 1.14
C THR A 146 -26.35 -6.81 2.18
N ILE A 147 -25.09 -6.53 2.52
CA ILE A 147 -24.71 -5.46 3.45
C ILE A 147 -25.13 -4.09 2.92
N LEU A 148 -24.91 -3.82 1.63
CA LEU A 148 -25.33 -2.57 0.98
C LEU A 148 -26.86 -2.44 0.96
N GLN A 149 -27.60 -3.53 0.71
CA GLN A 149 -29.06 -3.53 0.81
C GLN A 149 -29.54 -3.23 2.23
N PHE A 150 -28.96 -3.87 3.25
CA PHE A 150 -29.31 -3.60 4.65
C PHE A 150 -28.95 -2.18 5.08
N GLN A 151 -27.79 -1.66 4.69
CA GLN A 151 -27.42 -0.26 4.93
C GLN A 151 -28.35 0.71 4.19
N GLY A 152 -28.72 0.42 2.95
CA GLY A 152 -29.67 1.22 2.17
C GLY A 152 -31.07 1.25 2.79
N LEU A 153 -31.59 0.09 3.24
CA LEU A 153 -32.86 -0.01 3.96
C LEU A 153 -32.83 0.73 5.30
N PHE A 154 -31.71 0.66 6.02
CA PHE A 154 -31.52 1.36 7.29
C PHE A 154 -31.49 2.88 7.09
N VAL A 155 -30.75 3.38 6.09
CA VAL A 155 -30.71 4.80 5.74
C VAL A 155 -32.07 5.29 5.26
N TRP A 156 -32.77 4.52 4.42
CA TRP A 156 -34.12 4.86 3.97
C TRP A 156 -35.11 4.91 5.14
N SER A 157 -35.06 3.96 6.07
CA SER A 157 -35.89 3.98 7.28
C SER A 157 -35.61 5.20 8.16
N ILE A 158 -34.36 5.63 8.29
CA ILE A 158 -34.00 6.83 9.06
C ILE A 158 -34.52 8.09 8.37
N VAL A 159 -34.32 8.21 7.06
CA VAL A 159 -34.80 9.37 6.27
C VAL A 159 -36.33 9.47 6.31
N ASN A 160 -37.03 8.35 6.17
CA ASN A 160 -38.50 8.31 6.19
C ASN A 160 -39.08 8.59 7.59
N VAL A 161 -38.35 8.26 8.67
CA VAL A 161 -38.72 8.64 10.05
C VAL A 161 -38.53 10.15 10.28
N VAL A 162 -37.51 10.76 9.66
CA VAL A 162 -37.25 12.21 9.76
C VAL A 162 -38.20 13.02 8.88
N GLU A 163 -38.67 12.49 7.75
CA GLU A 163 -39.66 13.16 6.87
C GLU A 163 -41.13 12.98 7.33
N CYS A 164 -41.39 12.15 8.36
CA CYS A 164 -42.71 11.93 8.94
C CYS A 164 -42.96 12.66 10.28
N CYS A 165 -42.07 13.57 10.70
CA CYS A 165 -42.26 14.52 11.81
C CYS A 165 -42.36 15.96 11.28
#